data_AF-A0A2S7PAU3-F1
#
_entry.id   AF-A0A2S7PAU3-F1
#
_cell.length_a   1.000
_cell.length_b   1.000
_cell.length_c   1.000
_cell.angle_alpha   90.00
_cell.angle_beta   90.00
_cell.angle_gamma   90.00
#
_symmetry.space_group_name_H-M   'P 1'
#
loop_
_entity.id
_entity.type
_entity.pdbx_description
1 polymer ?
#
loop_
_entity_poly.entity_id
_entity_poly.type
_entity_poly.pdbx_seq_one_letter_code
_entity_poly.pdbx_strand_id
1 'polypeptide(L)'
;MVSSKAVVLATLASAVTAYDATHRTFAVNHFYGNGPLTMGRVDPIINPGQVSGHVHAIQGGNAFAMSMTDRTALGATCTSSRINNDKSNYWTPSLYFQDPNNGSFTAVPMFYMNVYYFFEPTTDKITQFPVGLRMVVGDPTLRTPPATGAASVLDHNSGKIQPIQWTCPRNNYNSPSYPADSDGLHGVGIQDPNNQGAGVGFPDVNCDAVASPLRADIHFPSCYNPAVAVDNYKENMDWPTNGNCPEGWIHTPHIFYEVYWDTLKFKDLWTPGQGKQPFVLSNGDPTGYGLHGDFLAAWEGNTLQDFIDNCDAGDAGMDTCTSIIGGKVLDDSKSCNLAPFVNEVISVGSPSEASSATAASSASSRYTGGAVPAVGGNVVPSVVSSAGQVYTTMVTKTAATIVYKTVTRTAGSVQTSSAGSSSSSSGSTNVSPSTISGYSYTGCYADNTSNRVLSGIKFADVGLESVTNTKCVEYCSAHGYSVAGTEYGGQCFCDNKLPATVLDSSKCSMACEGDATETCGGSLALSVYSKSGSSSRRMARHLHRHLNQENSI
;
A
#
# COMPACT_ATOMS: atom_id res chain seq x y z
N MET A 1 -1.16 -57.82 37.51
CA MET A 1 0.10 -57.04 37.40
C MET A 1 0.28 -56.67 35.94
N VAL A 2 -0.15 -55.47 35.55
CA VAL A 2 0.01 -54.93 34.19
C VAL A 2 1.24 -54.03 34.24
N SER A 3 2.29 -54.37 33.49
CA SER A 3 3.52 -53.58 33.42
C SER A 3 3.46 -52.70 32.18
N SER A 4 3.17 -51.41 32.37
CA SER A 4 3.30 -50.38 31.36
C SER A 4 4.77 -50.02 31.21
N LYS A 5 5.39 -50.37 30.07
CA LYS A 5 6.67 -49.78 29.67
C LYS A 5 6.37 -48.43 29.03
N ALA A 6 6.68 -47.37 29.75
CA ALA A 6 6.69 -46.01 29.23
C ALA A 6 7.73 -45.89 28.10
N VAL A 7 7.26 -45.48 26.92
CA VAL A 7 8.12 -45.03 25.83
C VAL A 7 8.62 -43.63 26.22
N VAL A 8 9.91 -43.51 26.50
CA VAL A 8 10.57 -42.22 26.63
C VAL A 8 10.73 -41.68 25.21
N LEU A 9 9.87 -40.72 24.82
CA LEU A 9 10.15 -39.87 23.67
C LEU A 9 11.37 -39.01 24.03
N ALA A 10 12.53 -39.31 23.45
CA ALA A 10 13.62 -38.37 23.39
C ALA A 10 13.21 -37.24 22.44
N THR A 11 12.75 -36.12 23.00
CA THR A 11 12.68 -34.86 22.27
C THR A 11 14.11 -34.44 21.96
N LEU A 12 14.53 -34.60 20.71
CA LEU A 12 15.69 -33.91 20.16
C LEU A 12 15.40 -32.41 20.24
N ALA A 13 15.90 -31.75 21.28
CA ALA A 13 16.03 -30.31 21.28
C ALA A 13 17.01 -29.97 20.15
N SER A 14 16.53 -29.28 19.12
CA SER A 14 17.36 -28.68 18.07
C SER A 14 18.45 -27.89 18.78
N ALA A 15 19.71 -28.23 18.54
CA ALA A 15 20.83 -27.44 19.05
C ALA A 15 20.76 -26.09 18.35
N VAL A 16 20.39 -25.06 19.10
CA VAL A 16 20.41 -23.68 18.65
C VAL A 16 21.88 -23.28 18.54
N THR A 17 22.42 -23.22 17.33
CA THR A 17 23.73 -22.63 17.08
C THR A 17 23.57 -21.11 17.18
N ALA A 18 24.34 -20.51 18.09
CA ALA A 18 24.52 -19.07 18.19
C ALA A 18 25.24 -18.52 16.95
N TYR A 19 25.27 -17.19 16.79
CA TYR A 19 26.11 -16.54 15.77
C TYR A 19 27.52 -17.15 15.69
N ASP A 20 27.96 -17.47 14.48
CA ASP A 20 29.30 -17.96 14.17
C ASP A 20 30.01 -16.95 13.26
N ALA A 21 31.17 -16.47 13.68
CA ALA A 21 31.98 -15.52 12.92
C ALA A 21 32.61 -16.12 11.64
N THR A 22 32.56 -17.44 11.46
CA THR A 22 33.24 -18.19 10.39
C THR A 22 32.28 -18.75 9.33
N HIS A 23 30.98 -18.85 9.63
CA HIS A 23 29.97 -19.27 8.67
C HIS A 23 28.66 -18.51 8.87
N ARG A 24 27.89 -18.33 7.79
CA ARG A 24 26.60 -17.64 7.87
C ARG A 24 25.64 -18.44 8.75
N THR A 25 24.95 -17.75 9.64
CA THR A 25 23.76 -18.24 10.36
C THR A 25 22.58 -17.34 9.99
N PHE A 26 21.35 -17.85 10.12
CA PHE A 26 20.18 -17.04 9.81
C PHE A 26 18.89 -17.53 10.43
N ALA A 27 17.92 -16.63 10.49
CA ALA A 27 16.55 -16.97 10.83
C ALA A 27 15.57 -16.13 10.00
N VAL A 28 14.45 -16.74 9.63
CA VAL A 28 13.42 -16.09 8.83
C VAL A 28 12.35 -15.48 9.73
N ASN A 29 12.06 -14.20 9.53
CA ASN A 29 10.86 -13.56 10.03
C ASN A 29 9.70 -13.87 9.08
N HIS A 30 8.85 -14.79 9.53
CA HIS A 30 7.62 -15.16 8.84
C HIS A 30 6.48 -14.20 9.17
N PHE A 31 5.62 -13.96 8.19
CA PHE A 31 4.39 -13.20 8.36
C PHE A 31 3.15 -14.11 8.34
N TYR A 32 2.07 -13.66 8.94
CA TYR A 32 0.79 -14.38 8.99
C TYR A 32 -0.37 -13.47 8.54
N GLY A 33 -1.54 -14.08 8.31
CA GLY A 33 -2.74 -13.39 7.82
C GLY A 33 -2.97 -13.56 6.31
N ASN A 34 -4.01 -12.91 5.79
CA ASN A 34 -4.50 -13.09 4.42
C ASN A 34 -3.87 -12.11 3.40
N GLY A 35 -2.65 -11.65 3.65
CA GLY A 35 -1.97 -10.66 2.81
C GLY A 35 -1.12 -9.67 3.62
N PRO A 36 -0.71 -8.55 3.01
CA PRO A 36 0.06 -7.51 3.70
C PRO A 36 -0.75 -6.87 4.85
N LEU A 37 -0.03 -6.24 5.80
CA LEU A 37 -0.61 -5.35 6.82
C LEU A 37 -1.55 -4.35 6.15
N THR A 38 -1.09 -3.69 5.08
CA THR A 38 -1.89 -2.78 4.25
C THR A 38 -1.22 -2.56 2.90
N MET A 39 -1.95 -1.93 1.99
CA MET A 39 -1.46 -1.52 0.68
C MET A 39 -1.96 -0.13 0.35
N GLY A 40 -1.14 0.64 -0.37
CA GLY A 40 -1.52 1.98 -0.83
C GLY A 40 -0.30 2.83 -1.15
N ARG A 41 -0.53 4.04 -1.69
CA ARG A 41 0.51 5.06 -1.91
C ARG A 41 0.97 5.70 -0.60
N VAL A 42 1.74 4.97 0.19
CA VAL A 42 2.23 5.39 1.50
C VAL A 42 3.69 5.03 1.67
N ASP A 43 4.51 6.04 1.93
CA ASP A 43 5.94 5.88 2.15
C ASP A 43 6.44 6.94 3.15
N PRO A 44 6.51 6.63 4.45
CA PRO A 44 6.94 7.58 5.46
C PRO A 44 8.44 7.91 5.39
N ILE A 45 9.25 7.19 4.60
CA ILE A 45 10.68 7.49 4.42
C ILE A 45 10.85 8.50 3.29
N ILE A 46 10.27 8.22 2.12
CA ILE A 46 10.44 9.05 0.91
C ILE A 46 9.46 10.24 0.88
N ASN A 47 8.22 10.03 1.34
CA ASN A 47 7.14 11.01 1.26
C ASN A 47 6.45 11.21 2.63
N PRO A 48 7.19 11.61 3.69
CA PRO A 48 6.63 11.76 5.02
C PRO A 48 5.44 12.74 5.02
N GLY A 49 4.28 12.24 5.44
CA GLY A 49 3.01 12.98 5.53
C GLY A 49 2.33 13.22 4.18
N GLN A 50 2.84 12.67 3.08
CA GLN A 50 2.36 12.88 1.72
C GLN A 50 2.03 11.55 1.03
N VAL A 51 1.15 11.61 0.04
CA VAL A 51 0.84 10.45 -0.80
C VAL A 51 2.08 10.07 -1.60
N SER A 52 2.46 8.80 -1.55
CA SER A 52 3.62 8.28 -2.30
C SER A 52 3.38 8.30 -3.81
N GLY A 53 4.46 8.24 -4.60
CA GLY A 53 4.40 8.18 -6.05
C GLY A 53 3.72 6.92 -6.60
N HIS A 54 3.72 5.82 -5.85
CA HIS A 54 3.19 4.52 -6.28
C HIS A 54 2.80 3.63 -5.10
N VAL A 55 2.08 2.55 -5.39
CA VAL A 55 1.47 1.68 -4.38
C VAL A 55 2.49 0.71 -3.80
N HIS A 56 2.60 0.66 -2.48
CA HIS A 56 3.41 -0.33 -1.78
C HIS A 56 2.53 -1.41 -1.15
N ALA A 57 3.11 -2.60 -0.97
CA ALA A 57 2.61 -3.62 -0.06
C ALA A 57 3.46 -3.61 1.21
N ILE A 58 2.81 -3.48 2.36
CA ILE A 58 3.47 -3.23 3.65
C ILE A 58 3.23 -4.42 4.58
N GLN A 59 4.28 -4.86 5.28
CA GLN A 59 4.24 -5.81 6.38
C GLN A 59 4.75 -5.17 7.67
N GLY A 60 4.41 -5.76 8.82
CA GLY A 60 4.95 -5.39 10.12
C GLY A 60 3.92 -4.80 11.10
N GLY A 61 4.36 -3.85 11.94
CA GLY A 61 3.57 -3.25 13.02
C GLY A 61 2.45 -2.32 12.55
N ASN A 62 1.28 -2.35 13.21
CA ASN A 62 0.11 -1.53 12.87
C ASN A 62 0.19 -0.06 13.31
N ALA A 63 1.32 0.41 13.85
CA ALA A 63 1.57 1.84 14.02
C ALA A 63 2.15 2.49 12.75
N PHE A 64 2.25 1.74 11.65
CA PHE A 64 2.57 2.30 10.34
C PHE A 64 1.63 3.46 10.00
N ALA A 65 2.19 4.55 9.48
CA ALA A 65 1.44 5.77 9.22
C ALA A 65 2.10 6.58 8.08
N MET A 66 1.34 7.53 7.52
CA MET A 66 1.85 8.47 6.49
C MET A 66 3.09 9.24 6.95
N SER A 67 3.19 9.55 8.24
CA SER A 67 4.35 10.19 8.85
C SER A 67 4.71 9.45 10.13
N MET A 68 5.99 9.17 10.31
CA MET A 68 6.50 8.41 11.45
C MET A 68 7.74 9.08 12.01
N THR A 69 7.73 9.28 13.32
CA THR A 69 8.96 9.58 14.09
C THR A 69 9.72 8.29 14.36
N ASP A 70 10.94 8.39 14.88
CA ASP A 70 11.81 7.26 15.18
C ASP A 70 11.17 6.23 16.13
N ARG A 71 10.19 6.64 16.94
CA ARG A 71 9.52 5.75 17.91
C ARG A 71 8.07 5.43 17.57
N THR A 72 7.52 5.97 16.47
CA THR A 72 6.10 5.78 16.13
C THR A 72 5.77 4.30 15.98
N ALA A 73 6.62 3.55 15.28
CA ALA A 73 6.44 2.11 15.05
C ALA A 73 6.39 1.28 16.35
N LEU A 74 7.15 1.65 17.39
CA LEU A 74 7.08 0.97 18.70
C LEU A 74 5.70 1.09 19.39
N GLY A 75 4.86 2.02 18.95
CA GLY A 75 3.48 2.14 19.44
C GLY A 75 2.52 1.08 18.89
N ALA A 76 2.98 0.16 18.02
CA ALA A 76 2.14 -0.83 17.37
C ALA A 76 1.54 -1.83 18.39
N THR A 77 0.21 -1.91 18.41
CA THR A 77 -0.54 -2.83 19.27
C THR A 77 -0.63 -4.24 18.70
N CYS A 78 -0.41 -4.40 17.39
CA CYS A 78 -0.23 -5.69 16.73
C CYS A 78 0.80 -5.59 15.60
N THR A 79 1.25 -6.73 15.08
CA THR A 79 2.16 -6.84 13.94
C THR A 79 1.74 -8.02 13.05
N SER A 80 1.99 -7.95 11.74
CA SER A 80 1.83 -9.12 10.85
C SER A 80 3.02 -10.09 10.92
N SER A 81 4.10 -9.74 11.62
CA SER A 81 5.20 -10.67 11.95
C SER A 81 4.74 -11.73 12.95
N ARG A 82 5.23 -12.97 12.83
CA ARG A 82 5.03 -14.01 13.86
C ARG A 82 5.75 -13.71 15.18
N ILE A 83 6.64 -12.72 15.21
CA ILE A 83 7.33 -12.25 16.40
C ILE A 83 6.64 -10.98 16.92
N ASN A 84 5.97 -11.08 18.06
CA ASN A 84 5.17 -9.96 18.56
C ASN A 84 6.00 -8.69 18.83
N ASN A 85 7.24 -8.86 19.27
CA ASN A 85 8.17 -7.76 19.58
C ASN A 85 8.81 -7.12 18.35
N ASP A 86 8.59 -7.68 17.16
CA ASP A 86 8.96 -7.01 15.93
C ASP A 86 7.84 -6.04 15.52
N LYS A 87 8.02 -4.76 15.88
CA LYS A 87 7.12 -3.68 15.44
C LYS A 87 7.64 -2.96 14.20
N SER A 88 8.71 -3.46 13.59
CA SER A 88 9.29 -2.88 12.37
C SER A 88 8.29 -2.90 11.23
N ASN A 89 8.57 -2.13 10.18
CA ASN A 89 7.81 -2.14 8.94
C ASN A 89 8.72 -2.46 7.75
N TYR A 90 8.18 -3.27 6.83
CA TYR A 90 8.87 -3.80 5.65
C TYR A 90 7.96 -3.58 4.44
N TRP A 91 8.43 -2.92 3.39
CA TRP A 91 7.57 -2.71 2.22
C TRP A 91 8.30 -2.66 0.89
N THR A 92 7.55 -2.98 -0.16
CA THR A 92 8.01 -3.02 -1.55
C THR A 92 6.92 -2.49 -2.49
N PRO A 93 7.26 -2.01 -3.69
CA PRO A 93 6.29 -1.69 -4.73
C PRO A 93 5.38 -2.89 -5.07
N SER A 94 4.10 -2.61 -5.32
CA SER A 94 3.16 -3.63 -5.80
C SER A 94 3.43 -4.00 -7.26
N LEU A 95 3.00 -5.20 -7.67
CA LEU A 95 3.12 -5.70 -9.04
C LEU A 95 1.77 -5.75 -9.73
N TYR A 96 1.74 -5.39 -11.01
CA TYR A 96 0.57 -5.44 -11.87
C TYR A 96 0.85 -6.26 -13.13
N PHE A 97 -0.17 -6.95 -13.61
CA PHE A 97 -0.21 -7.56 -14.94
C PHE A 97 -0.88 -6.59 -15.89
N GLN A 98 -0.23 -6.26 -17.00
CA GLN A 98 -0.78 -5.48 -18.09
C GLN A 98 -1.24 -6.44 -19.21
N ASP A 99 -2.55 -6.50 -19.44
CA ASP A 99 -3.13 -7.36 -20.47
C ASP A 99 -2.61 -6.96 -21.86
N PRO A 100 -1.92 -7.86 -22.60
CA PRO A 100 -1.36 -7.54 -23.90
C PRO A 100 -2.39 -7.17 -24.97
N ASN A 101 -3.67 -7.53 -24.79
CA ASN A 101 -4.72 -7.33 -25.79
C ASN A 101 -5.42 -5.98 -25.66
N ASN A 102 -5.61 -5.49 -24.42
CA ASN A 102 -6.38 -4.27 -24.14
C ASN A 102 -5.60 -3.23 -23.31
N GLY A 103 -4.42 -3.57 -22.79
CA GLY A 103 -3.57 -2.69 -21.99
C GLY A 103 -4.08 -2.40 -20.58
N SER A 104 -5.16 -3.05 -20.13
CA SER A 104 -5.68 -2.93 -18.77
C SER A 104 -4.71 -3.53 -17.77
N PHE A 105 -4.73 -3.01 -16.55
CA PHE A 105 -3.92 -3.51 -15.46
C PHE A 105 -4.78 -4.40 -14.55
N THR A 106 -4.18 -5.42 -13.96
CA THR A 106 -4.76 -6.22 -12.89
C THR A 106 -3.69 -6.40 -11.82
N ALA A 107 -4.02 -6.19 -10.55
CA ALA A 107 -3.06 -6.39 -9.47
C ALA A 107 -2.62 -7.85 -9.42
N VAL A 108 -1.31 -8.10 -9.36
CA VAL A 108 -0.77 -9.43 -9.10
C VAL A 108 -0.69 -9.60 -7.58
N PRO A 109 -1.45 -10.52 -6.99
CA PRO A 109 -1.44 -10.68 -5.54
C PRO A 109 -0.04 -11.04 -5.03
N MET A 110 0.41 -10.38 -3.97
CA MET A 110 1.56 -10.86 -3.21
C MET A 110 1.17 -12.18 -2.55
N PHE A 111 1.86 -13.26 -2.92
CA PHE A 111 1.58 -14.60 -2.43
C PHE A 111 2.06 -14.74 -0.98
N TYR A 112 3.33 -14.41 -0.73
CA TYR A 112 3.87 -14.18 0.61
C TYR A 112 5.13 -13.33 0.52
N MET A 113 5.57 -12.85 1.67
CA MET A 113 6.87 -12.21 1.87
C MET A 113 7.52 -12.88 3.07
N ASN A 114 8.80 -13.17 2.95
CA ASN A 114 9.67 -13.57 4.06
C ASN A 114 10.77 -12.53 4.20
N VAL A 115 11.18 -12.27 5.44
CA VAL A 115 12.33 -11.41 5.72
C VAL A 115 13.38 -12.22 6.43
N TYR A 116 14.48 -12.46 5.75
CA TYR A 116 15.64 -13.16 6.29
C TYR A 116 16.50 -12.18 7.06
N TYR A 117 16.91 -12.60 8.24
CA TYR A 117 17.96 -11.95 9.02
C TYR A 117 19.21 -12.81 8.91
N PHE A 118 20.13 -12.40 8.03
CA PHE A 118 21.42 -13.06 7.85
C PHE A 118 22.45 -12.47 8.82
N PHE A 119 23.17 -13.36 9.49
CA PHE A 119 24.33 -13.04 10.30
C PHE A 119 25.55 -13.58 9.54
N GLU A 120 26.07 -12.74 8.65
CA GLU A 120 27.15 -13.10 7.74
C GLU A 120 28.47 -13.35 8.49
N PRO A 121 29.37 -14.19 7.97
CA PRO A 121 30.70 -14.36 8.53
C PRO A 121 31.44 -13.01 8.55
N THR A 122 31.86 -12.57 9.74
CA THR A 122 32.54 -11.28 9.90
C THR A 122 33.43 -11.28 11.14
N THR A 123 34.45 -10.42 11.15
CA THR A 123 35.24 -10.17 12.36
C THR A 123 34.60 -9.11 13.26
N ASP A 124 33.61 -8.39 12.75
CA ASP A 124 32.84 -7.44 13.53
C ASP A 124 31.91 -8.14 14.51
N LYS A 125 31.49 -7.41 15.54
CA LYS A 125 30.34 -7.82 16.34
C LYS A 125 29.06 -7.35 15.67
N ILE A 126 28.18 -8.29 15.31
CA ILE A 126 26.83 -7.97 14.83
C ILE A 126 25.96 -7.54 16.02
N THR A 127 25.25 -6.42 15.85
CA THR A 127 24.36 -5.86 16.87
C THR A 127 23.00 -5.49 16.28
N GLN A 128 21.96 -5.49 17.12
CA GLN A 128 20.61 -5.16 16.67
C GLN A 128 20.51 -3.74 16.09
N PHE A 129 19.56 -3.53 15.19
CA PHE A 129 19.27 -2.21 14.64
C PHE A 129 18.88 -1.21 15.74
N PRO A 130 19.33 0.06 15.64
CA PRO A 130 18.75 1.12 16.45
C PRO A 130 17.29 1.33 16.07
N VAL A 131 16.46 1.60 17.07
CA VAL A 131 15.05 1.95 16.88
C VAL A 131 14.94 3.20 15.98
N GLY A 132 14.08 3.11 14.98
CA GLY A 132 13.83 4.18 14.03
C GLY A 132 14.77 4.20 12.83
N LEU A 133 15.72 3.26 12.73
CA LEU A 133 16.57 3.12 11.54
C LEU A 133 15.72 2.98 10.28
N ARG A 134 15.97 3.86 9.30
CA ARG A 134 15.32 3.85 7.99
C ARG A 134 16.32 3.40 6.94
N MET A 135 15.93 2.43 6.11
CA MET A 135 16.71 2.00 4.96
C MET A 135 15.85 2.00 3.70
N VAL A 136 16.45 2.40 2.58
CA VAL A 136 15.86 2.26 1.24
C VAL A 136 16.93 1.68 0.33
N VAL A 137 16.58 0.64 -0.42
CA VAL A 137 17.50 0.00 -1.36
C VAL A 137 16.83 -0.16 -2.72
N GLY A 138 17.60 -0.01 -3.79
CA GLY A 138 17.09 0.06 -5.16
C GLY A 138 16.88 1.49 -5.63
N ASP A 139 16.40 1.63 -6.87
CA ASP A 139 16.14 2.93 -7.49
C ASP A 139 14.81 2.87 -8.25
N PRO A 140 13.74 3.52 -7.74
CA PRO A 140 12.42 3.46 -8.38
C PRO A 140 12.38 4.10 -9.78
N THR A 141 13.41 4.84 -10.17
CA THR A 141 13.52 5.49 -11.48
C THR A 141 14.35 4.70 -12.49
N LEU A 142 15.02 3.62 -12.07
CA LEU A 142 15.88 2.84 -12.94
C LEU A 142 15.06 2.07 -13.98
N ARG A 143 15.45 2.19 -15.26
CA ARG A 143 14.79 1.53 -16.41
C ARG A 143 15.78 0.85 -17.35
N THR A 144 17.05 0.80 -16.95
CA THR A 144 18.13 0.25 -17.76
C THR A 144 18.83 -0.85 -16.99
N PRO A 145 19.32 -1.90 -17.67
CA PRO A 145 20.06 -2.96 -17.03
C PRO A 145 21.33 -2.42 -16.36
N PRO A 146 21.78 -3.05 -15.27
CA PRO A 146 23.07 -2.73 -14.69
C PRO A 146 24.20 -2.99 -15.70
N ALA A 147 25.12 -2.04 -15.81
CA ALA A 147 26.28 -2.16 -16.71
C ALA A 147 27.24 -3.30 -16.34
N THR A 148 27.15 -3.81 -15.11
CA THR A 148 27.98 -4.90 -14.56
C THR A 148 27.39 -6.29 -14.78
N GLY A 149 26.26 -6.40 -15.48
CA GLY A 149 25.56 -7.66 -15.73
C GLY A 149 24.50 -7.95 -14.66
N ALA A 150 24.13 -9.22 -14.52
CA ALA A 150 22.97 -9.63 -13.73
C ALA A 150 23.30 -10.33 -12.40
N ALA A 151 24.59 -10.50 -12.08
CA ALA A 151 25.00 -11.13 -10.84
C ALA A 151 24.65 -10.26 -9.63
N SER A 152 24.20 -10.89 -8.53
CA SER A 152 24.07 -10.21 -7.25
C SER A 152 25.44 -9.87 -6.68
N VAL A 153 25.58 -8.64 -6.18
CA VAL A 153 26.82 -8.14 -5.58
C VAL A 153 26.45 -7.36 -4.32
N LEU A 154 26.86 -7.86 -3.17
CA LEU A 154 26.48 -7.37 -1.84
C LEU A 154 27.68 -6.93 -0.98
N ASP A 155 28.86 -6.88 -1.60
CA ASP A 155 30.11 -6.48 -0.94
C ASP A 155 30.90 -5.61 -1.92
N HIS A 156 31.43 -4.49 -1.43
CA HIS A 156 32.19 -3.54 -2.27
C HIS A 156 33.44 -4.17 -2.89
N ASN A 157 34.04 -5.18 -2.24
CA ASN A 157 35.18 -5.90 -2.79
C ASN A 157 34.79 -6.82 -3.97
N SER A 158 33.53 -7.24 -4.05
CA SER A 158 33.02 -8.10 -5.12
C SER A 158 32.60 -7.32 -6.38
N GLY A 159 32.57 -5.98 -6.32
CA GLY A 159 32.30 -5.13 -7.47
C GLY A 159 31.30 -4.03 -7.15
N LYS A 160 30.65 -3.49 -8.20
CA LYS A 160 29.57 -2.52 -8.02
C LYS A 160 28.38 -3.25 -7.38
N ILE A 161 27.87 -2.69 -6.29
CA ILE A 161 26.72 -3.25 -5.58
C ILE A 161 25.50 -3.39 -6.50
N GLN A 162 24.88 -4.56 -6.44
CA GLN A 162 23.70 -4.97 -7.18
C GLN A 162 22.80 -5.82 -6.25
N PRO A 163 21.94 -5.18 -5.46
CA PRO A 163 21.27 -5.84 -4.35
C PRO A 163 19.88 -6.38 -4.69
N ILE A 164 19.48 -6.25 -5.96
CA ILE A 164 18.15 -6.60 -6.44
C ILE A 164 18.27 -7.62 -7.55
N GLN A 165 17.55 -8.73 -7.40
CA GLN A 165 17.37 -9.73 -8.44
C GLN A 165 15.91 -10.15 -8.56
N TRP A 166 15.58 -10.68 -9.72
CA TRP A 166 14.35 -11.40 -9.98
C TRP A 166 14.68 -12.88 -10.15
N THR A 167 14.09 -13.70 -9.29
CA THR A 167 14.16 -15.14 -9.40
C THR A 167 12.86 -15.66 -9.97
N CYS A 168 12.96 -16.48 -11.01
CA CYS A 168 11.86 -17.19 -11.62
C CYS A 168 12.06 -18.68 -11.39
N PRO A 169 11.50 -19.23 -10.30
CA PRO A 169 11.63 -20.64 -10.01
C PRO A 169 10.94 -21.49 -11.07
N ARG A 170 11.65 -22.50 -11.58
CA ARG A 170 11.15 -23.42 -12.59
C ARG A 170 11.50 -24.85 -12.28
N ASN A 171 10.68 -25.78 -12.74
CA ASN A 171 10.97 -27.21 -12.63
C ASN A 171 12.11 -27.64 -13.57
N ASN A 172 12.40 -26.84 -14.61
CA ASN A 172 13.42 -27.11 -15.61
C ASN A 172 13.95 -25.79 -16.21
N TYR A 173 15.28 -25.66 -16.29
CA TYR A 173 15.98 -24.51 -16.87
C TYR A 173 16.62 -24.78 -18.24
N ASN A 174 16.38 -25.96 -18.85
CA ASN A 174 16.83 -26.27 -20.21
C ASN A 174 16.36 -25.22 -21.23
N SER A 175 15.15 -24.68 -21.02
CA SER A 175 14.72 -23.43 -21.62
C SER A 175 15.07 -22.31 -20.64
N PRO A 176 16.01 -21.42 -20.99
CA PRO A 176 16.38 -20.29 -20.13
C PRO A 176 15.18 -19.45 -19.71
N SER A 177 15.23 -18.86 -18.52
CA SER A 177 14.18 -17.93 -18.04
C SER A 177 14.26 -16.55 -18.69
N TYR A 178 15.39 -16.27 -19.32
CA TYR A 178 15.67 -15.05 -20.08
C TYR A 178 16.28 -15.45 -21.42
N PRO A 179 16.02 -14.73 -22.52
CA PRO A 179 16.68 -14.99 -23.80
C PRO A 179 18.20 -14.91 -23.67
N ALA A 180 18.91 -15.85 -24.29
CA ALA A 180 20.37 -15.94 -24.19
C ALA A 180 21.10 -14.72 -24.79
N ASP A 181 20.45 -14.04 -25.73
CA ASP A 181 20.90 -12.81 -26.39
C ASP A 181 20.25 -11.55 -25.82
N SER A 182 19.55 -11.64 -24.68
CA SER A 182 18.92 -10.49 -24.06
C SER A 182 19.96 -9.44 -23.64
N ASP A 183 19.77 -8.22 -24.11
CA ASP A 183 20.56 -7.05 -23.74
C ASP A 183 19.93 -6.24 -22.58
N GLY A 184 18.79 -6.70 -22.06
CA GLY A 184 18.08 -6.04 -20.97
C GLY A 184 17.29 -4.79 -21.35
N LEU A 185 17.32 -4.34 -22.61
CA LEU A 185 16.74 -3.06 -23.04
C LEU A 185 15.36 -3.20 -23.70
N HIS A 186 15.00 -4.40 -24.15
CA HIS A 186 13.81 -4.64 -24.97
C HIS A 186 12.63 -5.24 -24.19
N GLY A 187 12.51 -4.89 -22.90
CA GLY A 187 11.38 -5.30 -22.06
C GLY A 187 11.52 -6.68 -21.40
N VAL A 188 12.69 -7.31 -21.51
CA VAL A 188 13.08 -8.53 -20.80
C VAL A 188 14.42 -8.30 -20.13
N GLY A 189 14.60 -8.92 -18.97
CA GLY A 189 15.80 -8.85 -18.16
C GLY A 189 16.99 -9.62 -18.73
N ILE A 190 18.06 -9.69 -17.93
CA ILE A 190 19.30 -10.40 -18.23
C ILE A 190 19.48 -11.51 -17.18
N GLN A 191 19.86 -12.71 -17.61
CA GLN A 191 20.10 -13.85 -16.72
C GLN A 191 21.37 -13.66 -15.90
N ASP A 192 21.33 -14.03 -14.62
CA ASP A 192 22.51 -14.15 -13.78
C ASP A 192 23.44 -15.24 -14.36
N PRO A 193 24.73 -14.94 -14.63
CA PRO A 193 25.66 -15.93 -15.18
C PRO A 193 25.91 -17.14 -14.27
N ASN A 194 25.66 -17.01 -12.97
CA ASN A 194 25.90 -18.04 -11.96
C ASN A 194 24.60 -18.72 -11.49
N ASN A 195 23.43 -18.21 -11.86
CA ASN A 195 22.15 -18.76 -11.43
C ASN A 195 21.11 -18.69 -12.55
N GLN A 196 20.81 -19.86 -13.14
CA GLN A 196 19.88 -19.98 -14.27
C GLN A 196 18.44 -19.57 -13.93
N GLY A 197 18.07 -19.57 -12.65
CA GLY A 197 16.75 -19.15 -12.19
C GLY A 197 16.67 -17.67 -11.85
N ALA A 198 17.79 -16.95 -11.77
CA ALA A 198 17.83 -15.56 -11.36
C ALA A 198 18.31 -14.64 -12.48
N GLY A 199 18.08 -13.34 -12.30
CA GLY A 199 18.52 -12.31 -13.20
C GLY A 199 18.15 -10.93 -12.70
N VAL A 200 18.34 -9.94 -13.55
CA VAL A 200 17.93 -8.55 -13.32
C VAL A 200 16.90 -8.17 -14.37
N GLY A 201 15.87 -7.43 -13.97
CA GLY A 201 14.68 -7.20 -14.79
C GLY A 201 13.80 -8.45 -14.91
N PHE A 202 12.64 -8.30 -15.54
CA PHE A 202 11.63 -9.37 -15.58
C PHE A 202 12.00 -10.50 -16.56
N PRO A 203 11.76 -11.78 -16.20
CA PRO A 203 11.89 -12.91 -17.11
C PRO A 203 10.79 -12.91 -18.18
N ASP A 204 11.00 -13.61 -19.29
CA ASP A 204 9.98 -13.78 -20.35
C ASP A 204 9.34 -15.16 -20.37
N VAL A 205 9.36 -15.85 -19.23
CA VAL A 205 8.74 -17.18 -19.04
C VAL A 205 7.77 -17.19 -17.88
N ASN A 206 6.88 -18.19 -17.84
CA ASN A 206 6.11 -18.48 -16.64
C ASN A 206 7.02 -19.14 -15.59
N CYS A 207 6.98 -18.64 -14.35
CA CYS A 207 7.67 -19.26 -13.21
C CYS A 207 6.77 -20.39 -12.68
N ASP A 208 7.12 -21.63 -13.01
CA ASP A 208 6.23 -22.80 -13.00
C ASP A 208 6.58 -23.86 -11.95
N ALA A 209 7.53 -23.58 -11.06
CA ALA A 209 7.80 -24.46 -9.92
C ALA A 209 6.62 -24.45 -8.93
N VAL A 210 6.42 -25.57 -8.23
CA VAL A 210 5.31 -25.76 -7.28
C VAL A 210 5.32 -24.67 -6.23
N ALA A 211 4.19 -23.97 -6.07
CA ALA A 211 4.02 -22.87 -5.12
C ALA A 211 5.07 -21.75 -5.24
N SER A 212 5.72 -21.64 -6.40
CA SER A 212 6.89 -20.77 -6.61
C SER A 212 6.67 -19.85 -7.80
N PRO A 213 5.88 -18.78 -7.62
CA PRO A 213 5.66 -17.83 -8.68
C PRO A 213 6.84 -16.84 -8.76
N LEU A 214 6.72 -15.74 -9.51
CA LEU A 214 7.82 -14.78 -9.66
C LEU A 214 8.26 -14.23 -8.30
N ARG A 215 9.57 -14.20 -8.04
CA ARG A 215 10.18 -13.79 -6.78
C ARG A 215 11.08 -12.58 -6.97
N ALA A 216 10.95 -11.58 -6.11
CA ALA A 216 11.93 -10.53 -5.94
C ALA A 216 12.85 -10.87 -4.77
N ASP A 217 14.13 -10.65 -5.03
CA ASP A 217 15.22 -10.81 -4.09
C ASP A 217 15.79 -9.42 -3.81
N ILE A 218 15.58 -8.90 -2.60
CA ILE A 218 15.99 -7.52 -2.23
C ILE A 218 16.85 -7.57 -0.98
N HIS A 219 18.14 -7.29 -1.15
CA HIS A 219 19.11 -7.27 -0.07
C HIS A 219 19.31 -5.84 0.46
N PHE A 220 19.52 -5.71 1.76
CA PHE A 220 19.81 -4.43 2.42
C PHE A 220 21.25 -4.37 2.93
N PRO A 221 21.86 -3.18 2.96
CA PRO A 221 23.17 -2.97 3.57
C PRO A 221 23.18 -3.34 5.07
N SER A 222 24.33 -3.78 5.57
CA SER A 222 24.49 -4.26 6.95
C SER A 222 25.43 -3.40 7.81
N CYS A 223 26.02 -2.33 7.27
CA CYS A 223 26.89 -1.43 8.02
C CYS A 223 26.19 -0.12 8.34
N TYR A 224 25.92 0.13 9.62
CA TYR A 224 25.25 1.32 10.12
C TYR A 224 26.25 2.38 10.59
N ASN A 225 26.08 3.62 10.13
CA ASN A 225 26.85 4.79 10.55
C ASN A 225 26.17 5.47 11.77
N PRO A 226 26.70 5.32 12.99
CA PRO A 226 26.13 5.96 14.16
C PRO A 226 26.35 7.48 14.22
N ALA A 227 27.14 8.05 13.31
CA ALA A 227 27.44 9.49 13.31
C ALA A 227 26.33 10.35 12.66
N VAL A 228 25.36 9.72 11.98
CA VAL A 228 24.21 10.39 11.37
C VAL A 228 22.90 9.94 12.02
N ALA A 229 21.84 10.71 11.82
CA ALA A 229 20.53 10.37 12.34
C ALA A 229 19.99 9.07 11.71
N VAL A 230 19.24 8.30 12.49
CA VAL A 230 18.65 7.02 12.08
C VAL A 230 17.70 7.16 10.89
N ASP A 231 17.18 8.36 10.64
CA ASP A 231 16.30 8.68 9.53
C ASP A 231 17.00 9.21 8.27
N ASN A 232 18.30 9.47 8.34
CA ASN A 232 19.11 9.83 7.18
C ASN A 232 19.44 8.58 6.35
N TYR A 233 18.41 7.96 5.77
CA TYR A 233 18.46 6.69 5.04
C TYR A 233 19.45 6.66 3.85
N LYS A 234 19.94 7.83 3.42
CA LYS A 234 20.89 7.98 2.30
C LYS A 234 22.35 7.83 2.74
N GLU A 235 22.64 8.06 4.01
CA GLU A 235 24.01 8.14 4.54
C GLU A 235 24.21 7.29 5.80
N ASN A 236 23.14 6.75 6.37
CA ASN A 236 23.16 5.97 7.60
C ASN A 236 23.58 4.51 7.39
N MET A 237 23.50 3.98 6.16
CA MET A 237 23.82 2.59 5.86
C MET A 237 24.74 2.46 4.65
N ASP A 238 25.61 1.46 4.69
CA ASP A 238 26.48 1.08 3.57
C ASP A 238 26.73 -0.45 3.57
N TRP A 239 27.27 -0.94 2.46
CA TRP A 239 27.61 -2.33 2.26
C TRP A 239 28.97 -2.67 2.88
N PRO A 240 29.18 -3.91 3.33
CA PRO A 240 30.48 -4.34 3.83
C PRO A 240 31.54 -4.33 2.73
N THR A 241 32.80 -4.31 3.16
CA THR A 241 33.96 -4.61 2.31
C THR A 241 34.70 -5.80 2.90
N ASN A 242 34.80 -6.89 2.14
CA ASN A 242 35.31 -8.18 2.63
C ASN A 242 34.58 -8.64 3.91
N GLY A 243 33.27 -8.49 3.95
CA GLY A 243 32.41 -8.89 5.07
C GLY A 243 32.54 -8.02 6.33
N ASN A 244 33.29 -6.91 6.30
CA ASN A 244 33.46 -6.04 7.47
C ASN A 244 33.01 -4.61 7.17
N CYS A 245 32.57 -3.92 8.21
CA CYS A 245 32.12 -2.53 8.14
C CYS A 245 33.29 -1.55 8.24
N PRO A 246 33.10 -0.31 7.74
CA PRO A 246 34.10 0.75 7.92
C PRO A 246 34.38 1.01 9.41
N GLU A 247 35.59 1.48 9.72
CA GLU A 247 35.97 1.77 11.11
C GLU A 247 35.00 2.77 11.77
N GLY A 248 34.55 2.44 12.99
CA GLY A 248 33.59 3.26 13.74
C GLY A 248 32.12 3.03 13.35
N TRP A 249 31.85 2.22 12.32
CA TRP A 249 30.51 1.81 11.95
C TRP A 249 30.10 0.56 12.72
N ILE A 250 28.79 0.36 12.85
CA ILE A 250 28.18 -0.74 13.58
C ILE A 250 27.72 -1.80 12.59
N HIS A 251 28.19 -3.03 12.75
CA HIS A 251 27.67 -4.15 11.97
C HIS A 251 26.29 -4.55 12.51
N THR A 252 25.31 -4.59 11.63
CA THR A 252 23.91 -4.95 11.90
C THR A 252 23.51 -6.16 11.04
N PRO A 253 22.39 -6.85 11.31
CA PRO A 253 21.98 -7.97 10.46
C PRO A 253 21.84 -7.57 9.00
N HIS A 254 22.24 -8.46 8.09
CA HIS A 254 21.93 -8.33 6.68
C HIS A 254 20.49 -8.78 6.45
N ILE A 255 19.61 -7.82 6.10
CA ILE A 255 18.22 -8.11 5.79
C ILE A 255 18.09 -8.51 4.32
N PHE A 256 17.31 -9.56 4.07
CA PHE A 256 16.93 -9.98 2.72
C PHE A 256 15.42 -10.19 2.63
N TYR A 257 14.76 -9.48 1.71
CA TYR A 257 13.36 -9.70 1.41
C TYR A 257 13.24 -10.70 0.29
N GLU A 258 12.47 -11.74 0.57
CA GLU A 258 12.00 -12.69 -0.41
C GLU A 258 10.50 -12.43 -0.63
N VAL A 259 10.15 -11.82 -1.77
CA VAL A 259 8.76 -11.45 -2.07
C VAL A 259 8.25 -12.23 -3.28
N TYR A 260 7.19 -13.02 -3.08
CA TYR A 260 6.56 -13.78 -4.15
C TYR A 260 5.26 -13.12 -4.61
N TRP A 261 5.04 -13.06 -5.92
CA TRP A 261 3.78 -12.63 -6.52
C TRP A 261 3.15 -13.75 -7.30
N ASP A 262 1.84 -13.98 -7.15
CA ASP A 262 1.08 -15.06 -7.78
C ASP A 262 0.87 -14.86 -9.30
N THR A 263 1.95 -14.91 -10.06
CA THR A 263 1.97 -14.69 -11.52
C THR A 263 1.32 -15.84 -12.30
N LEU A 264 1.20 -17.04 -11.71
CA LEU A 264 0.58 -18.20 -12.34
C LEU A 264 -0.91 -17.99 -12.66
N LYS A 265 -1.60 -17.08 -11.94
CA LYS A 265 -2.97 -16.65 -12.27
C LYS A 265 -3.10 -16.04 -13.67
N PHE A 266 -2.01 -15.56 -14.25
CA PHE A 266 -1.99 -14.86 -15.52
C PHE A 266 -1.39 -15.69 -16.66
N LYS A 267 -0.94 -16.92 -16.39
CA LYS A 267 -0.17 -17.76 -17.32
C LYS A 267 -0.83 -17.99 -18.69
N ASP A 268 -2.16 -17.97 -18.74
CA ASP A 268 -2.96 -18.23 -19.95
C ASP A 268 -3.39 -16.94 -20.67
N LEU A 269 -2.99 -15.75 -20.16
CA LEU A 269 -3.37 -14.44 -20.69
C LEU A 269 -2.26 -13.77 -21.52
N TRP A 270 -1.11 -14.43 -21.67
CA TRP A 270 0.02 -13.96 -22.48
C TRP A 270 0.82 -15.14 -23.04
N THR A 271 1.72 -14.85 -23.99
CA THR A 271 2.57 -15.86 -24.62
C THR A 271 4.03 -15.67 -24.20
N PRO A 272 4.61 -16.60 -23.42
CA PRO A 272 6.01 -16.52 -23.02
C PRO A 272 7.00 -16.82 -24.15
N GLY A 273 8.28 -16.47 -23.96
CA GLY A 273 9.37 -16.72 -24.89
C GLY A 273 9.30 -15.88 -26.17
N GLN A 274 8.63 -14.73 -26.11
CA GLN A 274 8.45 -13.81 -27.24
C GLN A 274 9.35 -12.56 -27.13
N GLY A 275 10.34 -12.56 -26.23
CA GLY A 275 11.18 -11.38 -25.99
C GLY A 275 10.42 -10.19 -25.40
N LYS A 276 9.29 -10.44 -24.72
CA LYS A 276 8.50 -9.44 -24.00
C LYS A 276 7.69 -10.11 -22.89
N GLN A 277 7.36 -9.36 -21.85
CA GLN A 277 6.59 -9.83 -20.69
C GLN A 277 5.57 -8.78 -20.21
N PRO A 278 4.48 -9.17 -19.51
CA PRO A 278 3.33 -8.31 -19.22
C PRO A 278 3.34 -7.64 -17.84
N PHE A 279 4.32 -7.92 -16.98
CA PHE A 279 4.35 -7.43 -15.60
C PHE A 279 4.97 -6.03 -15.50
N VAL A 280 4.38 -5.21 -14.63
CA VAL A 280 4.74 -3.81 -14.42
C VAL A 280 4.70 -3.51 -12.93
N LEU A 281 5.75 -2.93 -12.38
CA LEU A 281 5.76 -2.43 -11.01
C LEU A 281 4.86 -1.20 -10.89
N SER A 282 4.30 -0.99 -9.70
CA SER A 282 3.39 0.12 -9.39
C SER A 282 3.95 1.53 -9.69
N ASN A 283 5.28 1.69 -9.74
CA ASN A 283 5.96 2.91 -10.17
C ASN A 283 6.00 3.08 -11.70
N GLY A 284 5.24 2.26 -12.43
CA GLY A 284 5.14 2.26 -13.88
C GLY A 284 6.36 1.66 -14.57
N ASP A 285 7.14 0.82 -13.89
CA ASP A 285 8.29 0.14 -14.50
C ASP A 285 7.91 -1.19 -15.16
N PRO A 286 7.96 -1.30 -16.50
CA PRO A 286 7.72 -2.55 -17.21
C PRO A 286 8.98 -3.41 -17.35
N THR A 287 10.13 -2.96 -16.84
CA THR A 287 11.42 -3.63 -16.99
C THR A 287 11.80 -4.48 -15.78
N GLY A 288 11.37 -4.09 -14.59
CA GLY A 288 11.69 -4.72 -13.30
C GLY A 288 12.94 -4.14 -12.63
N TYR A 289 13.70 -3.24 -13.29
CA TYR A 289 14.89 -2.62 -12.71
C TYR A 289 14.57 -1.56 -11.66
N GLY A 290 13.37 -0.98 -11.73
CA GLY A 290 12.85 0.01 -10.81
C GLY A 290 12.31 -0.57 -9.51
N LEU A 291 12.58 -1.84 -9.21
CA LEU A 291 12.24 -2.44 -7.94
C LEU A 291 13.07 -1.78 -6.83
N HIS A 292 12.47 -1.69 -5.66
CA HIS A 292 13.14 -1.20 -4.47
C HIS A 292 12.48 -1.81 -3.22
N GLY A 293 13.14 -1.69 -2.08
CA GLY A 293 12.61 -2.09 -0.78
C GLY A 293 12.88 -1.03 0.27
N ASP A 294 12.00 -0.96 1.25
CA ASP A 294 12.06 0.03 2.32
C ASP A 294 11.88 -0.67 3.68
N PHE A 295 12.62 -0.20 4.68
CA PHE A 295 12.62 -0.75 6.02
C PHE A 295 12.62 0.35 7.09
N LEU A 296 11.82 0.15 8.13
CA LEU A 296 11.87 0.95 9.36
C LEU A 296 11.99 0.01 10.57
N ALA A 297 13.11 0.10 11.29
CA ALA A 297 13.40 -0.76 12.44
C ALA A 297 12.62 -0.33 13.69
N ALA A 298 11.93 -1.28 14.33
CA ALA A 298 11.27 -1.05 15.62
C ALA A 298 11.14 -2.34 16.43
N TRP A 299 12.28 -3.01 16.63
CA TRP A 299 12.37 -4.14 17.56
C TRP A 299 12.24 -3.65 19.01
N GLU A 300 11.41 -4.32 19.80
CA GLU A 300 11.23 -4.01 21.21
C GLU A 300 12.36 -4.58 22.08
N GLY A 301 12.92 -3.75 22.96
CA GLY A 301 13.93 -4.15 23.93
C GLY A 301 15.20 -4.74 23.29
N ASN A 302 15.61 -5.90 23.78
CA ASN A 302 16.78 -6.63 23.29
C ASN A 302 16.40 -7.86 22.45
N THR A 303 15.15 -7.94 21.97
CA THR A 303 14.64 -9.15 21.31
C THR A 303 15.45 -9.49 20.05
N LEU A 304 15.79 -8.50 19.21
CA LEU A 304 16.61 -8.78 18.03
C LEU A 304 18.04 -9.17 18.40
N GLN A 305 18.62 -8.55 19.42
CA GLN A 305 19.94 -8.95 19.90
C GLN A 305 19.94 -10.40 20.41
N ASP A 306 18.89 -10.83 21.10
CA ASP A 306 18.76 -12.23 21.54
C ASP A 306 18.68 -13.19 20.34
N PHE A 307 17.99 -12.82 19.27
CA PHE A 307 18.00 -13.62 18.04
C PHE A 307 19.38 -13.65 17.36
N ILE A 308 20.09 -12.53 17.30
CA ILE A 308 21.46 -12.48 16.77
C ILE A 308 22.36 -13.42 17.57
N ASP A 309 22.29 -13.34 18.89
CA ASP A 309 23.19 -14.09 19.77
C ASP A 309 22.81 -15.58 19.84
N ASN A 310 21.54 -15.94 19.65
CA ASN A 310 21.01 -17.25 20.03
C ASN A 310 20.01 -17.86 19.02
N CYS A 311 20.01 -17.54 17.72
CA CYS A 311 19.02 -18.12 16.80
C CYS A 311 19.57 -18.37 15.39
N ASP A 312 19.70 -19.66 15.06
CA ASP A 312 20.01 -20.16 13.72
C ASP A 312 18.95 -21.20 13.32
N ALA A 313 17.70 -20.73 13.20
CA ALA A 313 16.57 -21.58 12.83
C ALA A 313 16.47 -21.86 11.32
N GLY A 314 17.30 -21.19 10.52
CA GLY A 314 17.18 -21.20 9.07
C GLY A 314 15.75 -20.88 8.60
N ASP A 315 15.29 -21.62 7.61
CA ASP A 315 13.93 -21.50 7.04
C ASP A 315 12.81 -21.95 8.00
N ALA A 316 13.13 -22.63 9.12
CA ALA A 316 12.12 -22.93 10.13
C ALA A 316 11.59 -21.65 10.81
N GLY A 317 12.40 -20.58 10.80
CA GLY A 317 11.99 -19.24 11.20
C GLY A 317 12.23 -18.89 12.66
N MET A 318 12.32 -17.58 12.92
CA MET A 318 12.57 -16.99 14.24
C MET A 318 11.54 -17.43 15.29
N ASP A 319 10.32 -17.76 14.85
CA ASP A 319 9.22 -18.18 15.71
C ASP A 319 9.34 -19.62 16.24
N THR A 320 10.42 -20.31 15.87
CA THR A 320 10.78 -21.64 16.37
C THR A 320 11.99 -21.63 17.33
N CYS A 321 12.66 -20.49 17.48
CA CYS A 321 13.77 -20.35 18.42
C CYS A 321 13.27 -20.43 19.87
N THR A 322 14.06 -21.05 20.75
CA THR A 322 13.63 -21.40 22.12
C THR A 322 13.68 -20.23 23.10
N SER A 323 14.34 -19.12 22.74
CA SER A 323 14.62 -17.99 23.63
C SER A 323 13.72 -16.77 23.46
N ILE A 324 12.59 -16.82 22.73
CA ILE A 324 11.81 -15.62 22.33
C ILE A 324 11.42 -14.70 23.51
N ILE A 325 12.27 -13.71 23.79
CA ILE A 325 12.03 -12.68 24.80
C ILE A 325 10.96 -11.73 24.23
N GLY A 326 9.78 -11.70 24.87
CA GLY A 326 8.66 -10.84 24.48
C GLY A 326 7.52 -11.51 23.68
N GLY A 327 7.67 -12.79 23.37
CA GLY A 327 6.58 -13.66 22.94
C GLY A 327 6.39 -13.79 21.43
N LYS A 328 5.94 -14.99 21.04
CA LYS A 328 5.40 -15.32 19.72
C LYS A 328 3.98 -14.76 19.61
N VAL A 329 3.53 -14.42 18.41
CA VAL A 329 2.10 -14.17 18.18
C VAL A 329 1.33 -15.46 18.47
N LEU A 330 0.47 -15.41 19.50
CA LEU A 330 -0.21 -16.60 20.04
C LEU A 330 -1.51 -16.97 19.30
N ASP A 331 -2.06 -16.04 18.51
CA ASP A 331 -3.29 -16.22 17.73
C ASP A 331 -3.08 -15.67 16.32
N ASP A 332 -2.55 -16.50 15.42
CA ASP A 332 -2.34 -16.17 14.01
C ASP A 332 -3.63 -16.30 13.16
N SER A 333 -4.76 -16.63 13.78
CA SER A 333 -6.07 -16.66 13.11
C SER A 333 -6.68 -15.27 12.90
N LYS A 334 -6.18 -14.26 13.64
CA LYS A 334 -6.63 -12.85 13.53
C LYS A 334 -5.57 -12.02 12.83
N SER A 335 -5.84 -11.61 11.60
CA SER A 335 -4.90 -10.79 10.86
C SER A 335 -4.75 -9.38 11.48
N CYS A 336 -3.51 -8.94 11.62
CA CYS A 336 -3.18 -7.55 11.92
C CYS A 336 -3.18 -6.78 10.60
N ASN A 337 -4.30 -6.14 10.25
CA ASN A 337 -4.43 -5.31 9.05
C ASN A 337 -4.74 -3.86 9.40
N LEU A 338 -4.27 -2.94 8.56
CA LEU A 338 -4.65 -1.54 8.55
C LEU A 338 -5.50 -1.23 7.32
N ALA A 339 -6.53 -0.42 7.51
CA ALA A 339 -7.26 0.15 6.39
C ALA A 339 -6.32 0.97 5.49
N PRO A 340 -6.53 0.99 4.17
CA PRO A 340 -5.75 1.84 3.27
C PRO A 340 -5.82 3.31 3.69
N PHE A 341 -4.69 4.00 3.65
CA PHE A 341 -4.60 5.43 4.01
C PHE A 341 -5.14 6.35 2.92
N VAL A 342 -5.05 5.88 1.68
CA VAL A 342 -5.57 6.56 0.49
C VAL A 342 -6.66 5.66 -0.09
N ASN A 343 -7.86 6.20 -0.25
CA ASN A 343 -8.96 5.44 -0.84
C ASN A 343 -8.80 5.43 -2.36
N GLU A 344 -8.12 4.42 -2.88
CA GLU A 344 -7.86 4.24 -4.31
C GLU A 344 -8.07 2.80 -4.73
N VAL A 345 -8.46 2.61 -6.00
CA VAL A 345 -8.61 1.27 -6.57
C VAL A 345 -7.22 0.72 -6.86
N ILE A 346 -6.66 0.02 -5.89
CA ILE A 346 -5.38 -0.70 -6.01
C ILE A 346 -5.51 -2.03 -6.76
N SER A 347 -6.74 -2.51 -6.98
CA SER A 347 -7.06 -3.74 -7.72
C SER A 347 -8.14 -3.47 -8.76
N VAL A 348 -7.75 -3.39 -10.03
CA VAL A 348 -8.66 -3.48 -11.17
C VAL A 348 -8.92 -4.97 -11.40
N GLY A 349 -10.20 -5.38 -11.36
CA GLY A 349 -10.63 -6.77 -11.24
C GLY A 349 -10.18 -7.72 -12.37
N SER A 350 -10.44 -9.02 -12.15
CA SER A 350 -10.19 -10.10 -13.11
C SER A 350 -10.84 -9.85 -14.50
N PRO A 351 -10.41 -10.55 -15.57
CA PRO A 351 -10.70 -10.23 -16.98
C PRO A 351 -12.16 -10.39 -17.48
N SER A 352 -13.19 -10.21 -16.65
CA SER A 352 -14.58 -10.43 -17.07
C SER A 352 -15.41 -9.16 -17.28
N GLU A 353 -14.89 -7.96 -17.08
CA GLU A 353 -15.66 -6.72 -17.31
C GLU A 353 -14.89 -5.68 -18.12
N ALA A 354 -14.61 -5.99 -19.39
CA ALA A 354 -14.21 -4.98 -20.37
C ALA A 354 -15.45 -4.49 -21.13
N SER A 355 -15.91 -3.27 -20.80
CA SER A 355 -16.83 -2.50 -21.66
C SER A 355 -16.29 -1.09 -21.86
N SER A 356 -15.66 -0.90 -23.02
CA SER A 356 -15.72 0.29 -23.89
C SER A 356 -15.42 1.68 -23.30
N ALA A 357 -14.29 2.26 -23.74
CA ALA A 357 -14.19 3.70 -23.96
C ALA A 357 -13.42 3.99 -25.27
N THR A 358 -14.09 4.70 -26.17
CA THR A 358 -13.79 4.96 -27.57
C THR A 358 -12.76 6.09 -27.77
N ALA A 359 -11.98 6.00 -28.84
CA ALA A 359 -10.95 6.94 -29.26
C ALA A 359 -11.50 8.29 -29.78
N ALA A 360 -10.76 9.38 -29.58
CA ALA A 360 -10.90 10.62 -30.35
C ALA A 360 -9.55 11.33 -30.58
N SER A 361 -9.47 11.99 -31.73
CA SER A 361 -8.29 12.28 -32.54
C SER A 361 -7.61 13.65 -32.33
N SER A 362 -6.31 13.65 -32.65
CA SER A 362 -5.30 14.71 -32.89
C SER A 362 -5.71 16.15 -33.30
N ALA A 363 -4.94 17.13 -32.79
CA ALA A 363 -4.46 18.31 -33.53
C ALA A 363 -3.13 18.84 -32.97
N SER A 364 -2.21 19.21 -33.87
CA SER A 364 -0.78 19.52 -33.64
C SER A 364 -0.52 21.03 -33.49
N SER A 365 0.41 21.45 -32.63
CA SER A 365 1.22 22.66 -32.89
C SER A 365 2.51 22.70 -32.06
N ARG A 366 3.60 23.14 -32.71
CA ARG A 366 4.98 23.26 -32.21
C ARG A 366 5.16 24.58 -31.44
N TYR A 367 6.02 24.62 -30.41
CA TYR A 367 6.97 25.74 -30.23
C TYR A 367 8.10 25.44 -29.22
N THR A 368 9.23 26.09 -29.48
CA THR A 368 10.60 25.94 -28.97
C THR A 368 10.87 26.59 -27.60
N GLY A 369 11.87 26.08 -26.87
CA GLY A 369 12.22 26.45 -25.50
C GLY A 369 13.09 27.70 -25.29
N GLY A 370 13.40 27.94 -24.01
CA GLY A 370 14.38 28.92 -23.51
C GLY A 370 14.44 28.98 -21.97
N ALA A 371 15.64 28.80 -21.39
CA ALA A 371 16.02 29.02 -19.98
C ALA A 371 15.94 30.53 -19.60
N VAL A 372 15.95 31.02 -18.35
CA VAL A 372 16.93 30.98 -17.21
C VAL A 372 16.28 31.73 -15.98
N PRO A 373 16.96 32.20 -14.88
CA PRO A 373 17.74 31.60 -13.77
C PRO A 373 17.14 31.85 -12.35
N ALA A 374 17.82 31.31 -11.33
CA ALA A 374 17.56 31.43 -9.88
C ALA A 374 17.93 32.79 -9.24
N VAL A 375 17.23 33.15 -8.14
CA VAL A 375 17.67 34.14 -7.14
C VAL A 375 17.38 33.61 -5.74
N GLY A 376 18.40 33.64 -4.88
CA GLY A 376 18.34 33.24 -3.47
C GLY A 376 17.88 34.35 -2.53
N GLY A 377 17.37 33.93 -1.38
CA GLY A 377 17.08 34.78 -0.22
C GLY A 377 16.69 33.92 0.98
N ASN A 378 17.48 33.99 2.04
CA ASN A 378 17.15 33.38 3.34
C ASN A 378 15.93 34.08 3.95
N VAL A 379 14.85 33.34 4.13
CA VAL A 379 13.71 33.70 4.98
C VAL A 379 13.45 32.51 5.89
N VAL A 380 13.52 32.72 7.19
CA VAL A 380 13.01 31.78 8.20
C VAL A 380 11.49 32.01 8.29
N PRO A 381 10.62 30.99 8.13
CA PRO A 381 9.24 31.12 8.57
C PRO A 381 8.89 30.09 9.64
N SER A 382 8.38 30.64 10.74
CA SER A 382 7.62 29.96 11.77
C SER A 382 6.39 29.24 11.20
N VAL A 383 6.02 28.15 11.87
CA VAL A 383 4.87 27.29 11.56
C VAL A 383 3.57 28.10 11.61
N VAL A 384 2.86 28.17 10.49
CA VAL A 384 1.42 28.46 10.44
C VAL A 384 0.78 27.42 9.54
N SER A 385 -0.03 26.55 10.16
CA SER A 385 -0.86 25.56 9.48
C SER A 385 -1.96 26.26 8.68
N SER A 386 -1.99 26.08 7.37
CA SER A 386 -3.17 26.36 6.55
C SER A 386 -3.30 25.32 5.44
N ALA A 387 -4.46 24.67 5.42
CA ALA A 387 -4.87 23.66 4.46
C ALA A 387 -4.69 24.14 3.01
N GLY A 388 -3.80 23.49 2.27
CA GLY A 388 -3.72 23.58 0.82
C GLY A 388 -3.99 22.19 0.24
N GLN A 389 -5.00 22.09 -0.63
CA GLN A 389 -5.25 20.90 -1.45
C GLN A 389 -4.37 20.95 -2.70
N VAL A 390 -3.79 19.81 -3.09
CA VAL A 390 -2.92 19.66 -4.27
C VAL A 390 -3.62 18.76 -5.28
N TYR A 391 -3.78 19.23 -6.52
CA TYR A 391 -4.30 18.45 -7.64
C TYR A 391 -3.23 18.28 -8.70
N THR A 392 -3.09 17.05 -9.22
CA THR A 392 -2.16 16.71 -10.31
C THR A 392 -2.98 16.33 -11.54
N THR A 393 -2.74 17.00 -12.67
CA THR A 393 -3.38 16.65 -13.95
C THR A 393 -2.33 16.57 -15.05
N MET A 394 -2.39 15.49 -15.86
CA MET A 394 -1.51 15.31 -17.03
C MET A 394 -1.84 16.34 -18.11
N VAL A 395 -0.83 17.05 -18.61
CA VAL A 395 -1.02 18.10 -19.62
C VAL A 395 -0.73 17.59 -21.05
N THR A 396 0.15 16.60 -21.29
CA THR A 396 0.29 15.89 -22.60
C THR A 396 1.24 14.66 -22.56
N LYS A 397 1.07 13.70 -23.48
CA LYS A 397 1.91 12.50 -23.69
C LYS A 397 2.62 12.56 -25.05
N THR A 398 3.95 12.41 -25.08
CA THR A 398 4.69 12.00 -26.31
C THR A 398 5.78 11.00 -25.96
N ALA A 399 6.18 10.19 -26.95
CA ALA A 399 6.97 8.96 -26.83
C ALA A 399 8.41 9.09 -26.26
N ALA A 400 8.81 10.24 -25.74
CA ALA A 400 10.15 10.42 -25.16
C ALA A 400 10.20 11.24 -23.86
N THR A 401 9.11 11.85 -23.37
CA THR A 401 9.13 12.58 -22.07
C THR A 401 7.71 12.80 -21.52
N ILE A 402 7.54 12.59 -20.21
CA ILE A 402 6.34 13.00 -19.44
C ILE A 402 6.68 14.32 -18.72
N VAL A 403 5.88 15.37 -18.91
CA VAL A 403 6.04 16.65 -18.19
C VAL A 403 4.81 16.92 -17.33
N TYR A 404 5.01 17.02 -16.02
CA TYR A 404 3.98 17.45 -15.05
C TYR A 404 4.07 18.97 -14.86
N LYS A 405 2.94 19.69 -14.84
CA LYS A 405 2.89 21.11 -14.44
C LYS A 405 2.10 21.24 -13.16
N THR A 406 2.78 21.53 -12.06
CA THR A 406 2.17 21.89 -10.78
C THR A 406 1.69 23.34 -10.85
N VAL A 407 0.38 23.57 -10.71
CA VAL A 407 -0.18 24.92 -10.56
C VAL A 407 -0.61 25.11 -9.12
N THR A 408 0.17 25.87 -8.36
CA THR A 408 -0.21 26.31 -7.02
C THR A 408 -1.10 27.54 -7.14
N ARG A 409 -2.41 27.41 -6.85
CA ARG A 409 -3.28 28.57 -6.62
C ARG A 409 -3.22 28.93 -5.14
N THR A 410 -2.44 29.95 -4.80
CA THR A 410 -2.58 30.64 -3.52
C THR A 410 -3.90 31.41 -3.55
N ALA A 411 -4.80 31.16 -2.60
CA ALA A 411 -5.92 32.07 -2.37
C ALA A 411 -5.31 33.45 -2.02
N GLY A 412 -5.48 34.42 -2.92
CA GLY A 412 -5.00 35.77 -2.69
C GLY A 412 -5.56 36.33 -1.39
N SER A 413 -4.69 36.92 -0.59
CA SER A 413 -5.05 37.62 0.63
C SER A 413 -6.05 38.73 0.33
N VAL A 414 -7.24 38.63 0.91
CA VAL A 414 -8.16 39.77 0.98
C VAL A 414 -7.53 40.78 1.93
N GLN A 415 -7.13 41.94 1.39
CA GLN A 415 -6.70 43.08 2.18
C GLN A 415 -7.83 43.49 3.14
N THR A 416 -7.56 43.39 4.43
CA THR A 416 -8.39 44.01 5.47
C THR A 416 -8.03 45.49 5.54
N SER A 417 -8.98 46.35 5.16
CA SER A 417 -9.02 47.75 5.57
C SER A 417 -10.18 47.96 6.53
N SER A 418 -9.91 48.79 7.53
CA SER A 418 -10.63 49.02 8.78
C SER A 418 -12.02 49.65 8.65
N ALA A 419 -12.98 49.20 9.47
CA ALA A 419 -13.96 50.07 10.12
C ALA A 419 -14.66 49.38 11.30
N GLY A 420 -14.53 49.98 12.49
CA GLY A 420 -15.66 50.42 13.31
C GLY A 420 -16.57 49.36 13.95
N SER A 421 -16.43 49.25 15.27
CA SER A 421 -17.29 48.58 16.24
C SER A 421 -18.79 48.89 16.13
N SER A 422 -19.63 47.86 16.30
CA SER A 422 -20.89 47.99 17.04
C SER A 422 -21.41 46.63 17.52
N SER A 423 -21.62 46.56 18.84
CA SER A 423 -22.32 45.52 19.59
C SER A 423 -23.78 45.35 19.16
N SER A 424 -24.28 44.12 19.07
CA SER A 424 -25.52 43.68 19.76
C SER A 424 -25.97 42.26 19.40
N SER A 425 -26.26 41.50 20.45
CA SER A 425 -27.29 40.46 20.62
C SER A 425 -27.58 39.44 19.52
N SER A 426 -27.32 38.17 19.87
CA SER A 426 -28.32 37.09 19.93
C SER A 426 -29.56 37.24 19.03
N GLY A 427 -29.51 36.62 17.86
CA GLY A 427 -30.64 36.47 16.95
C GLY A 427 -30.52 35.17 16.19
N SER A 428 -31.25 34.14 16.66
CA SER A 428 -31.52 32.92 15.92
C SER A 428 -32.20 33.28 14.59
N THR A 429 -31.56 32.98 13.46
CA THR A 429 -32.22 32.92 12.16
C THR A 429 -32.35 31.46 11.74
N ASN A 430 -33.55 30.91 11.97
CA ASN A 430 -34.04 29.69 11.35
C ASN A 430 -33.92 29.81 9.82
N VAL A 431 -32.98 29.10 9.22
CA VAL A 431 -32.98 28.81 7.79
C VAL A 431 -33.98 27.68 7.59
N SER A 432 -35.11 27.97 6.93
CA SER A 432 -36.03 26.92 6.46
C SER A 432 -35.27 25.98 5.53
N PRO A 433 -35.36 24.64 5.68
CA PRO A 433 -34.62 23.72 4.83
C PRO A 433 -35.12 23.85 3.40
N SER A 434 -34.22 24.19 2.47
CA SER A 434 -34.52 24.27 1.06
C SER A 434 -35.12 22.94 0.59
N THR A 435 -36.33 23.00 0.06
CA THR A 435 -36.91 21.85 -0.63
C THR A 435 -36.18 21.65 -1.94
N ILE A 436 -35.61 20.47 -2.17
CA ILE A 436 -34.90 20.11 -3.39
C ILE A 436 -35.77 19.11 -4.13
N SER A 437 -36.28 19.45 -5.32
CA SER A 437 -37.08 18.53 -6.15
C SER A 437 -38.24 17.83 -5.43
N GLY A 438 -38.87 18.52 -4.46
CA GLY A 438 -39.97 18.00 -3.63
C GLY A 438 -39.54 17.19 -2.40
N TYR A 439 -38.24 17.08 -2.13
CA TYR A 439 -37.67 16.47 -0.92
C TYR A 439 -37.38 17.56 0.10
N SER A 440 -37.62 17.27 1.37
CA SER A 440 -37.26 18.12 2.49
C SER A 440 -36.18 17.44 3.32
N TYR A 441 -35.25 18.22 3.88
CA TYR A 441 -34.29 17.70 4.84
C TYR A 441 -35.03 17.12 6.05
N THR A 442 -34.67 15.90 6.44
CA THR A 442 -35.33 15.14 7.51
C THR A 442 -34.42 14.86 8.70
N GLY A 443 -33.15 15.25 8.63
CA GLY A 443 -32.19 15.15 9.72
C GLY A 443 -30.92 14.39 9.38
N CYS A 444 -30.08 14.26 10.41
CA CYS A 444 -28.88 13.43 10.38
C CYS A 444 -29.23 12.03 10.89
N TYR A 445 -28.83 10.97 10.18
CA TYR A 445 -29.16 9.58 10.52
C TYR A 445 -27.91 8.71 10.57
N ALA A 446 -27.90 7.69 11.42
CA ALA A 446 -26.78 6.76 11.51
C ALA A 446 -26.72 5.84 10.28
N ASP A 447 -25.50 5.56 9.83
CA ASP A 447 -25.22 4.55 8.80
C ASP A 447 -24.32 3.42 9.32
N ASN A 448 -24.15 2.37 8.52
CA ASN A 448 -23.37 1.18 8.87
C ASN A 448 -22.59 0.66 7.66
N THR A 449 -21.30 0.38 7.84
CA THR A 449 -20.41 -0.16 6.79
C THR A 449 -20.78 -1.58 6.37
N SER A 450 -21.29 -2.41 7.27
CA SER A 450 -21.67 -3.80 6.96
C SER A 450 -23.02 -3.89 6.24
N ASN A 451 -23.93 -2.94 6.49
CA ASN A 451 -25.25 -2.87 5.86
C ASN A 451 -25.71 -1.41 5.80
N ARG A 452 -25.38 -0.73 4.69
CA ARG A 452 -25.80 0.65 4.43
C ARG A 452 -27.31 0.80 4.60
N VAL A 453 -27.72 1.76 5.43
CA VAL A 453 -29.12 1.90 5.88
C VAL A 453 -30.03 2.46 4.77
N LEU A 454 -29.46 3.24 3.84
CA LEU A 454 -30.03 3.53 2.53
C LEU A 454 -29.38 2.59 1.51
N SER A 455 -30.14 1.62 1.00
CA SER A 455 -29.60 0.46 0.27
C SER A 455 -30.14 0.30 -1.14
N GLY A 456 -31.18 1.05 -1.52
CA GLY A 456 -31.78 1.02 -2.85
C GLY A 456 -30.78 1.33 -3.97
N ILE A 457 -30.05 2.44 -3.85
CA ILE A 457 -28.81 2.70 -4.60
C ILE A 457 -27.74 3.14 -3.61
N LYS A 458 -26.58 2.48 -3.66
CA LYS A 458 -25.41 2.81 -2.85
C LYS A 458 -24.38 3.46 -3.77
N PHE A 459 -23.80 4.57 -3.32
CA PHE A 459 -22.79 5.31 -4.09
C PHE A 459 -23.28 5.70 -5.48
N ALA A 460 -24.44 6.35 -5.55
CA ALA A 460 -24.96 6.92 -6.77
C ALA A 460 -23.93 7.86 -7.42
N ASP A 461 -23.62 7.60 -8.69
CA ASP A 461 -22.71 8.45 -9.46
C ASP A 461 -23.42 9.74 -9.88
N VAL A 462 -23.09 10.83 -9.17
CA VAL A 462 -23.61 12.17 -9.43
C VAL A 462 -22.54 13.10 -10.04
N GLY A 463 -21.44 12.52 -10.52
CA GLY A 463 -20.29 13.21 -11.11
C GLY A 463 -19.16 13.46 -10.11
N LEU A 464 -17.92 13.20 -10.56
CA LEU A 464 -16.68 13.40 -9.80
C LEU A 464 -16.55 14.83 -9.25
N GLU A 465 -16.11 14.97 -8.00
CA GLU A 465 -15.90 16.27 -7.32
C GLU A 465 -17.13 17.16 -7.27
N SER A 466 -18.31 16.54 -7.38
CA SER A 466 -19.52 17.30 -7.66
C SER A 466 -20.70 16.91 -6.80
N VAL A 467 -20.49 16.03 -5.81
CA VAL A 467 -21.54 15.60 -4.89
C VAL A 467 -22.02 16.79 -4.06
N THR A 468 -23.31 17.09 -4.17
CA THR A 468 -24.06 18.05 -3.36
C THR A 468 -25.36 17.39 -2.91
N ASN A 469 -26.05 17.95 -1.90
CA ASN A 469 -27.37 17.44 -1.55
C ASN A 469 -28.33 17.57 -2.73
N THR A 470 -28.21 18.67 -3.49
CA THR A 470 -29.01 18.92 -4.68
C THR A 470 -28.87 17.81 -5.72
N LYS A 471 -27.65 17.50 -6.13
CA LYS A 471 -27.38 16.47 -7.13
C LYS A 471 -27.75 15.07 -6.66
N CYS A 472 -27.53 14.78 -5.38
CA CYS A 472 -27.93 13.49 -4.82
C CYS A 472 -29.45 13.30 -4.85
N VAL A 473 -30.20 14.33 -4.44
CA VAL A 473 -31.67 14.31 -4.49
C VAL A 473 -32.19 14.23 -5.93
N GLU A 474 -31.61 14.99 -6.87
CA GLU A 474 -32.00 14.94 -8.28
C GLU A 474 -31.75 13.55 -8.88
N TYR A 475 -30.59 12.95 -8.61
CA TYR A 475 -30.27 11.60 -9.04
C TYR A 475 -31.26 10.58 -8.48
N CYS A 476 -31.49 10.58 -7.16
CA CYS A 476 -32.42 9.64 -6.53
C CYS A 476 -33.85 9.82 -7.04
N SER A 477 -34.28 11.08 -7.26
CA SER A 477 -35.59 11.37 -7.83
C SER A 477 -35.73 10.87 -9.28
N ALA A 478 -34.69 11.06 -10.10
CA ALA A 478 -34.67 10.56 -11.48
C ALA A 478 -34.74 9.02 -11.56
N HIS A 479 -34.24 8.34 -10.53
CA HIS A 479 -34.28 6.88 -10.40
C HIS A 479 -35.46 6.36 -9.56
N GLY A 480 -36.45 7.21 -9.25
CA GLY A 480 -37.71 6.81 -8.63
C GLY A 480 -37.67 6.58 -7.11
N TYR A 481 -36.61 7.01 -6.42
CA TYR A 481 -36.44 6.82 -4.97
C TYR A 481 -36.94 8.00 -4.16
N SER A 482 -37.80 7.79 -3.16
CA SER A 482 -38.42 8.83 -2.32
C SER A 482 -37.57 9.34 -1.15
N VAL A 483 -36.38 8.77 -0.95
CA VAL A 483 -35.38 9.16 0.05
C VAL A 483 -34.00 9.24 -0.62
N ALA A 484 -33.26 10.31 -0.29
CA ALA A 484 -31.87 10.51 -0.69
C ALA A 484 -31.04 10.83 0.56
N GLY A 485 -29.80 10.40 0.61
CA GLY A 485 -28.89 10.69 1.72
C GLY A 485 -27.47 10.88 1.25
N THR A 486 -26.80 11.91 1.76
CA THR A 486 -25.38 12.15 1.51
C THR A 486 -24.55 11.78 2.74
N GLU A 487 -23.41 11.13 2.53
CA GLU A 487 -22.48 10.74 3.60
C GLU A 487 -21.06 11.17 3.24
N TYR A 488 -20.25 11.48 4.26
CA TYR A 488 -18.81 11.70 4.13
C TYR A 488 -18.40 12.70 3.03
N GLY A 489 -19.22 13.73 2.78
CA GLY A 489 -18.93 14.81 1.83
C GLY A 489 -19.10 14.45 0.35
N GLY A 490 -18.76 13.22 -0.03
CA GLY A 490 -18.66 12.77 -1.44
C GLY A 490 -19.52 11.55 -1.80
N GLN A 491 -20.41 11.10 -0.92
CA GLN A 491 -21.21 9.89 -1.17
C GLN A 491 -22.70 10.22 -1.27
N CYS A 492 -23.40 9.55 -2.19
CA CYS A 492 -24.83 9.68 -2.38
C CYS A 492 -25.52 8.30 -2.31
N PHE A 493 -26.65 8.23 -1.60
CA PHE A 493 -27.43 7.02 -1.39
C PHE A 493 -28.92 7.29 -1.65
N CYS A 494 -29.61 6.31 -2.19
CA CYS A 494 -31.05 6.39 -2.47
C CYS A 494 -31.80 5.23 -1.82
N ASP A 495 -33.01 5.49 -1.33
CA ASP A 495 -33.94 4.45 -0.87
C ASP A 495 -35.39 4.95 -0.95
N ASN A 496 -36.35 4.12 -0.58
CA ASN A 496 -37.75 4.50 -0.40
C ASN A 496 -38.16 4.50 1.07
N LYS A 497 -37.27 4.10 1.99
CA LYS A 497 -37.52 4.06 3.42
C LYS A 497 -36.55 4.97 4.16
N LEU A 498 -37.09 5.78 5.09
CA LEU A 498 -36.26 6.59 5.98
C LEU A 498 -35.47 5.69 6.96
N PRO A 499 -34.19 6.01 7.25
CA PRO A 499 -33.42 5.35 8.30
C PRO A 499 -34.10 5.50 9.67
N ALA A 500 -33.93 4.52 10.55
CA ALA A 500 -34.61 4.51 11.85
C ALA A 500 -33.89 5.33 12.93
N THR A 501 -32.56 5.42 12.86
CA THR A 501 -31.74 5.99 13.93
C THR A 501 -31.34 7.42 13.58
N VAL A 502 -32.01 8.40 14.20
CA VAL A 502 -31.66 9.82 14.12
C VAL A 502 -30.44 10.10 15.00
N LEU A 503 -29.49 10.86 14.48
CA LEU A 503 -28.30 11.37 15.18
C LEU A 503 -28.45 12.86 15.48
N ASP A 504 -27.62 13.34 16.39
CA ASP A 504 -27.41 14.78 16.58
C ASP A 504 -26.89 15.41 15.28
N SER A 505 -27.38 16.60 14.93
CA SER A 505 -27.01 17.28 13.69
C SER A 505 -25.50 17.53 13.56
N SER A 506 -24.78 17.67 14.68
CA SER A 506 -23.31 17.83 14.70
C SER A 506 -22.55 16.62 14.13
N LYS A 507 -23.19 15.44 14.02
CA LYS A 507 -22.57 14.27 13.37
C LYS A 507 -22.60 14.35 11.85
N CYS A 508 -23.49 15.15 11.31
CA CYS A 508 -23.51 15.51 9.90
C CYS A 508 -22.94 16.92 9.77
N SER A 509 -21.61 17.05 9.78
CA SER A 509 -20.91 18.34 9.73
C SER A 509 -19.87 18.41 8.61
N MET A 510 -19.82 17.42 7.72
CA MET A 510 -18.86 17.36 6.63
C MET A 510 -19.36 18.17 5.43
N ALA A 511 -18.52 19.05 4.92
CA ALA A 511 -18.83 19.84 3.73
C ALA A 511 -19.01 18.94 2.50
N CYS A 512 -19.92 19.32 1.60
CA CYS A 512 -20.08 18.60 0.33
C CYS A 512 -18.86 18.80 -0.58
N GLU A 513 -18.50 17.76 -1.33
CA GLU A 513 -17.38 17.77 -2.28
C GLU A 513 -17.59 18.80 -3.40
N GLY A 514 -18.83 18.90 -3.90
CA GLY A 514 -19.21 19.82 -4.97
C GLY A 514 -19.66 21.21 -4.51
N ASP A 515 -19.90 21.42 -3.21
CA ASP A 515 -20.25 22.72 -2.64
C ASP A 515 -19.93 22.77 -1.14
N ALA A 516 -18.84 23.43 -0.78
CA ALA A 516 -18.38 23.52 0.60
C ALA A 516 -19.30 24.33 1.53
N THR A 517 -20.32 25.01 0.98
CA THR A 517 -21.34 25.74 1.77
C THR A 517 -22.49 24.84 2.21
N GLU A 518 -22.61 23.64 1.63
CA GLU A 518 -23.57 22.62 2.02
C GLU A 518 -22.92 21.55 2.91
N THR A 519 -23.75 20.86 3.71
CA THR A 519 -23.31 19.74 4.55
C THR A 519 -23.81 18.42 3.98
N CYS A 520 -22.89 17.48 3.71
CA CYS A 520 -23.14 16.17 3.10
C CYS A 520 -22.78 15.03 4.06
N GLY A 521 -23.42 15.02 5.23
CA GLY A 521 -23.25 13.96 6.21
C GLY A 521 -21.97 14.06 7.04
N GLY A 522 -21.45 12.91 7.48
CA GLY A 522 -20.24 12.74 8.28
C GLY A 522 -19.85 11.27 8.35
N SER A 523 -18.88 10.90 9.20
CA SER A 523 -18.47 9.50 9.33
C SER A 523 -19.62 8.65 9.88
N LEU A 524 -20.17 7.73 9.07
CA LEU A 524 -21.33 6.90 9.40
C LEU A 524 -22.57 7.72 9.78
N ALA A 525 -22.71 8.90 9.16
CA ALA A 525 -23.78 9.84 9.42
C ALA A 525 -24.32 10.43 8.10
N LEU A 526 -25.58 10.16 7.79
CA LEU A 526 -26.26 10.56 6.56
C LEU A 526 -27.04 11.86 6.75
N SER A 527 -26.84 12.84 5.88
CA SER A 527 -27.77 13.97 5.73
C SER A 527 -28.91 13.56 4.80
N VAL A 528 -30.10 13.33 5.36
CA VAL A 528 -31.20 12.65 4.64
C VAL A 528 -32.30 13.63 4.23
N TYR A 529 -32.72 13.53 2.97
CA TYR A 529 -33.83 14.26 2.36
C TYR A 529 -34.92 13.28 1.93
N SER A 530 -36.21 13.62 2.11
CA SER A 530 -37.32 12.77 1.65
C SER A 530 -38.53 13.56 1.17
N LYS A 531 -39.33 12.98 0.26
CA LYS A 531 -40.60 13.56 -0.19
C LYS A 531 -41.62 13.61 0.96
N SER A 532 -42.40 14.69 1.04
CA SER A 532 -43.52 14.80 2.00
C SER A 532 -44.52 13.66 1.77
N GLY A 533 -44.59 12.73 2.72
CA GLY A 533 -45.39 11.50 2.64
C GLY A 533 -44.69 10.23 3.13
N SER A 534 -43.35 10.26 3.28
CA SER A 534 -42.54 9.11 3.71
C SER A 534 -42.53 8.83 5.22
N SER A 535 -43.35 9.53 6.01
CA SER A 535 -43.46 9.35 7.46
C SER A 535 -44.10 8.00 7.81
N SER A 536 -43.40 7.21 8.63
CA SER A 536 -43.85 6.03 9.36
C SER A 536 -45.36 6.02 9.65
N ARG A 537 -46.15 5.33 8.83
CA ARG A 537 -47.53 4.94 9.16
C ARG A 537 -47.63 3.42 9.14
N ARG A 538 -47.89 2.85 10.32
CA ARG A 538 -48.55 1.55 10.46
C ARG A 538 -49.82 1.52 9.61
N MET A 539 -49.85 0.67 8.58
CA MET A 539 -51.05 -0.01 8.05
C MET A 539 -50.54 -1.40 7.63
N ALA A 540 -50.76 -2.49 8.35
CA ALA A 540 -52.04 -3.10 8.69
C ALA A 540 -53.04 -3.01 7.53
N ARG A 541 -53.15 -4.15 6.81
CA ARG A 541 -54.10 -4.52 5.74
C ARG A 541 -53.59 -4.38 4.30
N HIS A 542 -52.87 -5.41 3.85
CA HIS A 542 -53.40 -6.27 2.79
C HIS A 542 -52.80 -7.68 2.91
N LEU A 543 -53.23 -8.41 3.94
CA LEU A 543 -53.26 -9.87 3.85
C LEU A 543 -54.59 -10.20 3.17
N HIS A 544 -54.54 -11.21 2.32
CA HIS A 544 -55.61 -12.09 1.82
C HIS A 544 -56.04 -11.91 0.35
N ARG A 545 -55.67 -12.94 -0.44
CA ARG A 545 -55.87 -13.20 -1.89
C ARG A 545 -54.74 -12.64 -2.76
N HIS A 546 -53.88 -13.44 -3.40
CA HIS A 546 -54.13 -14.68 -4.13
C HIS A 546 -52.88 -15.58 -4.20
N LEU A 547 -52.85 -16.65 -3.40
CA LEU A 547 -52.27 -17.94 -3.80
C LEU A 547 -53.13 -19.03 -3.15
N ASN A 548 -54.11 -19.53 -3.92
CA ASN A 548 -54.76 -20.84 -3.87
C ASN A 548 -56.25 -20.74 -4.23
N GLN A 549 -56.52 -20.85 -5.53
CA GLN A 549 -57.67 -21.47 -6.19
C GLN A 549 -57.41 -21.31 -7.70
N GLU A 550 -57.42 -22.31 -8.56
CA GLU A 550 -57.55 -23.75 -8.44
C GLU A 550 -57.23 -24.32 -9.84
N ASN A 551 -56.50 -25.43 -9.91
CA ASN A 551 -56.68 -26.38 -11.01
C ASN A 551 -57.85 -27.27 -10.57
N SER A 552 -59.05 -27.04 -11.10
CA SER A 552 -60.13 -28.03 -11.17
C SER A 552 -61.19 -27.54 -12.16
N ILE A 553 -61.16 -28.21 -13.32
CA ILE A 553 -62.12 -28.25 -14.44
C ILE A 553 -62.05 -27.08 -15.43
#